data_AF-A0A6B8KDL4-F1
#
_entry.id   AF-A0A6B8KDL4-F1
#
_cell.length_a   1.000
_cell.length_b   1.000
_cell.length_c   1.000
_cell.angle_alpha   90.00
_cell.angle_beta   90.00
_cell.angle_gamma   90.00
#
_symmetry.space_group_name_H-M   'P 1'
#
loop_
_entity.id
_entity.type
_entity.pdbx_description
1 polymer ?
#
loop_
_entity_poly.entity_id
_entity_poly.type
_entity_poly.pdbx_seq_one_letter_code
_entity_poly.pdbx_strand_id
1 'polypeptide(L)'
;MRAFEVFFSALTSLVLFCGAPAQAREANFVSPDQLGLAAMLPDPPADGADATKAELAELHRLEGARTEAEIASARFDEENENIFAFKSVLGDSFTMENLPLTAALGVRVKNDEGLDTALAKAAFHRVRPYNFDKTLHPVCKTKDKADAYPSGHATSGYLFALTLVDMVPEKREQLLARASDYAHNRLICGVHYASDLEASKLAAYALHAQMSLSAQYRSELAAARAELRQKLGFEPAR
;
A
#
# COMPACT_ATOMS: atom_id res chain seq x y z
N MET A 1 -14.86 19.36 77.47
CA MET A 1 -16.00 18.75 76.74
C MET A 1 -15.96 19.24 75.30
N ARG A 2 -15.69 18.30 74.38
CA ARG A 2 -15.85 18.26 72.90
C ARG A 2 -15.75 19.57 72.09
N ALA A 3 -14.68 19.69 71.31
CA ALA A 3 -14.61 20.49 70.09
C ALA A 3 -15.27 19.72 68.93
N PHE A 4 -16.06 20.42 68.10
CA PHE A 4 -16.67 19.91 66.86
C PHE A 4 -16.01 20.65 65.70
N GLU A 5 -15.21 19.95 64.89
CA GLU A 5 -14.75 20.44 63.59
C GLU A 5 -15.74 19.97 62.51
N VAL A 6 -16.21 20.91 61.69
CA VAL A 6 -17.06 20.64 60.53
C VAL A 6 -16.17 20.66 59.29
N PHE A 7 -15.96 19.50 58.68
CA PHE A 7 -15.25 19.36 57.41
C PHE A 7 -16.18 19.71 56.24
N PHE A 8 -15.84 20.75 55.47
CA PHE A 8 -16.41 21.01 54.15
C PHE A 8 -15.72 20.10 53.13
N SER A 9 -16.46 19.16 52.53
CA SER A 9 -15.96 18.32 51.43
C SER A 9 -16.29 18.98 50.09
N ALA A 10 -15.26 19.40 49.36
CA ALA A 10 -15.40 19.96 48.02
C ALA A 10 -15.54 18.82 46.98
N LEU A 11 -16.68 18.75 46.31
CA LEU A 11 -16.96 17.76 45.27
C LEU A 11 -16.34 18.23 43.94
N THR A 12 -15.18 17.69 43.57
CA THR A 12 -14.57 17.93 42.26
C THR A 12 -15.27 17.04 41.22
N SER A 13 -16.08 17.62 40.35
CA SER A 13 -16.71 16.88 39.25
C SER A 13 -15.68 16.61 38.15
N LEU A 14 -15.29 15.35 38.00
CA LEU A 14 -14.40 14.87 36.94
C LEU A 14 -15.21 14.79 35.64
N VAL A 15 -14.98 15.74 34.72
CA VAL A 15 -15.53 15.66 33.35
C VAL A 15 -14.68 14.66 32.57
N LEU A 16 -15.22 13.45 32.39
CA LEU A 16 -14.67 12.44 31.49
C LEU A 16 -14.91 12.86 30.04
N PHE A 17 -13.86 13.35 29.36
CA PHE A 17 -13.83 13.44 27.91
C PHE A 17 -13.77 12.02 27.33
N CYS A 18 -14.92 11.44 27.00
CA CYS A 18 -14.97 10.27 26.11
C CYS A 18 -14.58 10.73 24.70
N GLY A 19 -13.35 10.44 24.28
CA GLY A 19 -12.97 10.52 22.87
C GLY A 19 -13.86 9.58 22.07
N ALA A 20 -14.55 10.10 21.05
CA ALA A 20 -15.33 9.25 20.15
C ALA A 20 -14.39 8.21 19.50
N PRO A 21 -14.79 6.94 19.41
CA PRO A 21 -13.99 5.94 18.71
C PRO A 21 -13.80 6.39 17.26
N ALA A 22 -12.57 6.29 16.75
CA ALA A 22 -12.28 6.52 15.34
C ALA A 22 -13.17 5.56 14.52
N GLN A 23 -13.98 6.11 13.61
CA GLN A 23 -14.84 5.32 12.75
C GLN A 23 -13.98 4.39 11.90
N ALA A 24 -14.31 3.09 11.89
CA ALA A 24 -13.63 2.12 11.06
C ALA A 24 -13.75 2.52 9.58
N ARG A 25 -12.66 2.38 8.82
CA ARG A 25 -12.66 2.63 7.37
C ARG A 25 -13.58 1.63 6.68
N GLU A 26 -14.44 2.11 5.78
CA GLU A 26 -15.32 1.26 4.97
C GLU A 26 -14.70 1.00 3.59
N ALA A 27 -15.00 -0.16 3.00
CA ALA A 27 -14.60 -0.52 1.65
C ALA A 27 -15.44 0.23 0.60
N ASN A 28 -14.85 0.54 -0.56
CA ASN A 28 -15.51 1.24 -1.65
C ASN A 28 -16.01 0.30 -2.75
N PHE A 29 -15.22 -0.70 -3.10
CA PHE A 29 -15.43 -1.56 -4.26
C PHE A 29 -15.44 -3.04 -3.89
N VAL A 30 -14.51 -3.45 -3.04
CA VAL A 30 -14.36 -4.84 -2.58
C VAL A 30 -14.13 -4.83 -1.08
N SER A 31 -14.97 -5.54 -0.34
CA SER A 31 -14.72 -5.76 1.09
C SER A 31 -13.79 -6.95 1.31
N PRO A 32 -13.03 -6.97 2.41
CA PRO A 32 -12.15 -8.11 2.70
C PRO A 32 -12.86 -9.46 2.79
N ASP A 33 -14.14 -9.46 3.22
CA ASP A 33 -14.97 -10.68 3.29
C ASP A 33 -15.32 -11.23 1.91
N GLN A 34 -15.37 -10.39 0.87
CA GLN A 34 -15.65 -10.82 -0.50
C GLN A 34 -14.45 -11.48 -1.17
N LEU A 35 -13.24 -10.97 -0.91
CA LEU A 35 -12.02 -11.49 -1.52
C LEU A 35 -11.41 -12.63 -0.70
N GLY A 36 -11.33 -12.48 0.64
CA GLY A 36 -10.65 -13.46 1.49
C GLY A 36 -9.16 -13.56 1.22
N LEU A 37 -8.47 -12.42 1.03
CA LEU A 37 -7.10 -12.35 0.52
C LEU A 37 -6.10 -13.27 1.27
N ALA A 38 -6.20 -13.34 2.60
CA ALA A 38 -5.31 -14.18 3.42
C ALA A 38 -5.37 -15.66 3.03
N ALA A 39 -6.55 -16.16 2.63
CA ALA A 39 -6.72 -17.56 2.22
C ALA A 39 -6.24 -17.83 0.78
N MET A 40 -6.02 -16.78 -0.02
CA MET A 40 -5.56 -16.90 -1.40
C MET A 40 -4.04 -16.89 -1.54
N LEU A 41 -3.35 -16.18 -0.64
CA LEU A 41 -1.90 -16.06 -0.68
C LEU A 41 -1.24 -17.33 -0.12
N PRO A 42 -0.11 -17.77 -0.68
CA PRO A 42 0.68 -18.82 -0.05
C PRO A 42 1.23 -18.31 1.28
N ASP A 43 1.55 -19.22 2.20
CA ASP A 43 2.27 -18.86 3.41
C ASP A 43 3.62 -18.21 3.06
N PRO A 44 4.07 -17.18 3.80
CA PRO A 44 5.42 -16.68 3.64
C PRO A 44 6.44 -17.77 4.02
N PRO A 45 7.65 -17.72 3.44
CA PRO A 45 8.77 -18.53 3.93
C PRO A 45 8.96 -18.36 5.44
N ALA A 46 9.06 -19.48 6.15
CA ALA A 46 9.35 -19.46 7.59
C ALA A 46 10.73 -18.83 7.87
N ASP A 47 10.89 -18.16 9.01
CA ASP A 47 12.11 -17.43 9.37
C ASP A 47 13.40 -18.26 9.25
N GLY A 48 13.36 -19.54 9.62
CA GLY A 48 14.51 -20.45 9.56
C GLY A 48 14.74 -21.14 8.21
N ALA A 49 13.87 -20.94 7.22
CA ALA A 49 13.93 -21.62 5.93
C ALA A 49 15.10 -21.09 5.06
N ASP A 50 15.62 -21.94 4.19
CA ASP A 50 16.70 -21.55 3.27
C ASP A 50 16.26 -20.44 2.30
N ALA A 51 14.96 -20.38 1.98
CA ALA A 51 14.37 -19.27 1.23
C ALA A 51 14.57 -17.93 1.96
N THR A 52 14.21 -17.82 3.25
CA THR A 52 14.41 -16.59 4.03
C THR A 52 15.88 -16.19 4.13
N LYS A 53 16.79 -17.17 4.28
CA LYS A 53 18.24 -16.91 4.28
C LYS A 53 18.71 -16.34 2.93
N ALA A 54 18.22 -16.89 1.81
CA ALA A 54 18.55 -16.39 0.48
C ALA A 54 18.01 -14.97 0.26
N GLU A 55 16.81 -14.67 0.75
CA GLU A 55 16.22 -13.33 0.68
C GLU A 55 17.02 -12.30 1.49
N LEU A 56 17.48 -12.66 2.68
CA LEU A 56 18.36 -11.79 3.49
C LEU A 56 19.71 -11.57 2.80
N ALA A 57 20.30 -12.61 2.22
CA ALA A 57 21.54 -12.48 1.46
C ALA A 57 21.39 -11.53 0.25
N GLU A 58 20.24 -11.58 -0.43
CA GLU A 58 19.92 -10.65 -1.52
C GLU A 58 19.77 -9.21 -1.01
N LEU A 59 19.10 -9.00 0.13
CA LEU A 59 18.99 -7.66 0.72
C LEU A 59 20.34 -7.07 1.11
N HIS A 60 21.24 -7.86 1.69
CA HIS A 60 22.62 -7.44 1.97
C HIS A 60 23.39 -7.11 0.69
N ARG A 61 23.23 -7.91 -0.36
CA ARG A 61 23.85 -7.64 -1.67
C ARG A 61 23.35 -6.33 -2.26
N LEU A 62 22.04 -6.08 -2.22
CA LEU A 62 21.43 -4.83 -2.68
C LEU A 62 21.87 -3.64 -1.83
N GLU A 63 21.92 -3.77 -0.51
CA GLU A 63 22.41 -2.72 0.39
C GLU A 63 23.87 -2.31 0.07
N GLY A 64 24.74 -3.29 -0.21
CA GLY A 64 26.13 -3.05 -0.56
C GLY A 64 26.36 -2.51 -1.98
N ALA A 65 25.38 -2.66 -2.88
CA ALA A 65 25.51 -2.31 -4.30
C ALA A 65 24.64 -1.12 -4.76
N ARG A 66 23.58 -0.78 -4.01
CA ARG A 66 22.63 0.27 -4.40
C ARG A 66 23.31 1.62 -4.60
N THR A 67 22.95 2.27 -5.69
CA THR A 67 23.41 3.59 -6.07
C THR A 67 22.54 4.69 -5.45
N GLU A 68 23.04 5.93 -5.41
CA GLU A 68 22.25 7.09 -4.98
C GLU A 68 20.99 7.29 -5.85
N ALA A 69 21.06 6.94 -7.14
CA ALA A 69 19.92 7.02 -8.04
C ALA A 69 18.82 6.00 -7.66
N GLU A 70 19.19 4.76 -7.33
CA GLU A 70 18.25 3.74 -6.85
C GLU A 70 17.67 4.12 -5.49
N ILE A 71 18.47 4.66 -4.57
CA ILE A 71 17.99 5.16 -3.28
C ILE A 71 16.99 6.31 -3.49
N ALA A 72 17.29 7.26 -4.37
CA ALA A 72 16.38 8.36 -4.69
C ALA A 72 15.08 7.87 -5.32
N SER A 73 15.14 6.91 -6.24
CA SER A 73 13.96 6.29 -6.83
C SER A 73 13.11 5.57 -5.78
N ALA A 74 13.74 4.81 -4.88
CA ALA A 74 13.04 4.08 -3.84
C ALA A 74 12.38 5.02 -2.81
N ARG A 75 13.03 6.13 -2.46
CA ARG A 75 12.46 7.16 -1.58
C ARG A 75 11.32 7.91 -2.25
N PHE A 76 11.43 8.21 -3.54
CA PHE A 76 10.32 8.78 -4.30
C PHE A 76 9.09 7.87 -4.22
N ASP A 77 9.25 6.55 -4.39
CA ASP A 77 8.14 5.61 -4.32
C ASP A 77 7.56 5.44 -2.90
N GLU A 78 8.41 5.48 -1.87
CA GLU A 78 7.98 5.53 -0.45
C GLU A 78 7.14 6.78 -0.14
N GLU A 79 7.49 7.92 -0.74
CA GLU A 79 6.78 9.19 -0.51
C GLU A 79 5.50 9.30 -1.36
N ASN A 80 5.44 8.59 -2.48
CA ASN A 80 4.35 8.62 -3.44
C ASN A 80 3.57 7.31 -3.48
N GLU A 81 2.99 6.90 -2.34
CA GLU A 81 2.08 5.75 -2.25
C GLU A 81 0.67 6.07 -2.80
N ASN A 82 0.61 6.58 -4.03
CA ASN A 82 -0.63 6.96 -4.73
C ASN A 82 -0.53 6.73 -6.24
N ILE A 83 -1.67 6.81 -6.94
CA ILE A 83 -1.78 6.50 -8.38
C ILE A 83 -0.86 7.36 -9.26
N PHE A 84 -0.40 8.53 -8.79
CA PHE A 84 0.49 9.44 -9.54
C PHE A 84 1.97 9.05 -9.51
N ALA A 85 2.36 7.96 -8.82
CA ALA A 85 3.71 7.39 -8.88
C ALA A 85 4.16 6.99 -10.31
N PHE A 86 3.20 6.88 -11.23
CA PHE A 86 3.39 6.52 -12.64
C PHE A 86 3.62 7.72 -13.57
N LYS A 87 3.90 8.91 -13.00
CA LYS A 87 4.24 10.12 -13.77
C LYS A 87 5.39 9.90 -14.76
N SER A 88 6.38 9.06 -14.44
CA SER A 88 7.47 8.72 -15.38
C SER A 88 7.00 8.00 -16.66
N VAL A 89 5.80 7.41 -16.66
CA VAL A 89 5.20 6.74 -17.82
C VAL A 89 4.20 7.63 -18.54
N LEU A 90 3.39 8.37 -17.77
CA LEU A 90 2.24 9.13 -18.29
C LEU A 90 2.54 10.63 -18.53
N GLY A 91 3.72 11.09 -18.15
CA GLY A 91 4.21 12.44 -18.45
C GLY A 91 3.80 13.51 -17.43
N ASP A 92 4.28 14.73 -17.65
CA ASP A 92 4.26 15.79 -16.62
C ASP A 92 2.86 16.30 -16.26
N SER A 93 1.89 16.15 -17.15
CA SER A 93 0.49 16.52 -16.89
C SER A 93 -0.28 15.49 -16.07
N PHE A 94 0.30 14.31 -15.80
CA PHE A 94 -0.29 13.28 -14.95
C PHE A 94 -0.11 13.66 -13.47
N THR A 95 -0.96 14.58 -13.00
CA THR A 95 -0.95 15.09 -11.62
C THR A 95 -2.36 15.15 -11.03
N MET A 96 -2.45 15.20 -9.71
CA MET A 96 -3.71 15.27 -8.98
C MET A 96 -4.55 16.50 -9.35
N GLU A 97 -3.90 17.65 -9.54
CA GLU A 97 -4.55 18.91 -9.88
C GLU A 97 -5.18 18.87 -11.27
N ASN A 98 -4.55 18.13 -12.19
CA ASN A 98 -5.00 17.97 -13.56
C ASN A 98 -6.04 16.87 -13.73
N LEU A 99 -6.11 15.92 -12.79
CA LEU A 99 -6.87 14.68 -12.90
C LEU A 99 -7.62 14.35 -11.58
N PRO A 100 -8.56 15.22 -11.13
CA PRO A 100 -9.25 15.04 -9.87
C PRO A 100 -10.10 13.75 -9.80
N LEU A 101 -10.70 13.28 -10.90
CA LEU A 101 -11.45 12.02 -10.90
C LEU A 101 -10.51 10.82 -10.78
N THR A 102 -9.37 10.87 -11.48
CA THR A 102 -8.32 9.86 -11.36
C THR A 102 -7.75 9.82 -9.94
N ALA A 103 -7.57 10.99 -9.31
CA ALA A 103 -7.12 11.09 -7.92
C ALA A 103 -8.13 10.46 -6.95
N ALA A 104 -9.42 10.77 -7.11
CA ALA A 104 -10.49 10.21 -6.29
C ALA A 104 -10.56 8.69 -6.41
N LEU A 105 -10.49 8.16 -7.64
CA LEU A 105 -10.44 6.72 -7.90
C LEU A 105 -9.23 6.08 -7.23
N GLY A 106 -8.03 6.67 -7.38
CA GLY A 106 -6.80 6.18 -6.76
C GLY A 106 -6.88 6.09 -5.23
N VAL A 107 -7.51 7.07 -4.57
CA VAL A 107 -7.73 7.06 -3.12
C VAL A 107 -8.61 5.89 -2.70
N ARG A 108 -9.70 5.62 -3.41
CA ARG A 108 -10.61 4.49 -3.11
C ARG A 108 -9.96 3.14 -3.37
N VAL A 109 -9.24 3.00 -4.49
CA VAL A 109 -8.46 1.80 -4.81
C VAL A 109 -7.44 1.50 -3.69
N LYS A 110 -6.71 2.53 -3.24
CA LYS A 110 -5.76 2.41 -2.13
C LYS A 110 -6.41 2.06 -0.81
N ASN A 111 -7.61 2.58 -0.57
CA ASN A 111 -8.36 2.27 0.65
C ASN A 111 -8.66 0.79 0.77
N ASP A 112 -9.20 0.22 -0.30
CA ASP A 112 -9.61 -1.19 -0.31
C ASP A 112 -8.39 -2.11 -0.27
N GLU A 113 -7.32 -1.79 -1.02
CA GLU A 113 -6.02 -2.47 -0.86
C GLU A 113 -5.56 -2.50 0.60
N GLY A 114 -5.65 -1.36 1.30
CA GLY A 114 -5.21 -1.26 2.68
C GLY A 114 -6.07 -2.07 3.65
N LEU A 115 -7.38 -2.19 3.40
CA LEU A 115 -8.28 -3.02 4.21
C LEU A 115 -7.95 -4.51 4.03
N ASP A 116 -7.78 -4.96 2.79
CA ASP A 116 -7.50 -6.36 2.46
C ASP A 116 -6.10 -6.80 2.92
N THR A 117 -5.06 -6.00 2.64
CA THR A 117 -3.70 -6.37 3.05
C THR A 117 -3.50 -6.30 4.55
N ALA A 118 -4.26 -5.46 5.27
CA ALA A 118 -4.24 -5.43 6.73
C ALA A 118 -4.70 -6.77 7.34
N LEU A 119 -5.75 -7.39 6.81
CA LEU A 119 -6.21 -8.70 7.28
C LEU A 119 -5.20 -9.80 6.95
N ALA A 120 -4.62 -9.80 5.75
CA ALA A 120 -3.56 -10.74 5.40
C ALA A 120 -2.35 -10.62 6.33
N LYS A 121 -1.90 -9.40 6.61
CA LYS A 121 -0.80 -9.14 7.56
C LYS A 121 -1.11 -9.63 8.97
N ALA A 122 -2.35 -9.44 9.41
CA ALA A 122 -2.82 -9.94 10.70
C ALA A 122 -2.97 -11.46 10.75
N ALA A 123 -3.00 -12.16 9.61
CA ALA A 123 -2.99 -13.62 9.57
C ALA A 123 -1.56 -14.17 9.56
N PHE A 124 -0.66 -13.58 8.77
CA PHE A 124 0.68 -14.15 8.53
C PHE A 124 1.76 -13.70 9.53
N HIS A 125 1.65 -12.50 10.11
CA HIS A 125 2.59 -11.98 11.12
C HIS A 125 4.09 -12.08 10.75
N ARG A 126 4.44 -11.89 9.48
CA ARG A 126 5.84 -11.99 9.04
C ARG A 126 6.68 -10.83 9.56
N VAL A 127 7.80 -11.13 10.22
CA VAL A 127 8.74 -10.14 10.76
C VAL A 127 9.49 -9.44 9.62
N ARG A 128 9.58 -8.10 9.66
CA ARG A 128 10.31 -7.29 8.67
C ARG A 128 11.80 -7.66 8.61
N PRO A 129 12.48 -7.54 7.45
CA PRO A 129 13.90 -7.87 7.32
C PRO A 129 14.80 -7.20 8.35
N TYR A 130 14.74 -5.88 8.48
CA TYR A 130 15.53 -5.12 9.46
C TYR A 130 15.11 -5.34 10.93
N ASN A 131 13.93 -5.93 11.16
CA ASN A 131 13.55 -6.32 12.52
C ASN A 131 14.14 -7.68 12.89
N PHE A 132 14.21 -8.58 11.91
CA PHE A 132 14.78 -9.92 12.05
C PHE A 132 16.31 -9.91 12.05
N ASP A 133 16.91 -9.27 11.04
CA ASP A 133 18.35 -9.07 10.91
C ASP A 133 18.70 -7.59 11.18
N LYS A 134 19.25 -7.32 12.37
CA LYS A 134 19.63 -5.98 12.81
C LYS A 134 20.86 -5.40 12.10
N THR A 135 21.51 -6.18 11.24
CA THR A 135 22.67 -5.73 10.47
C THR A 135 22.28 -5.05 9.15
N LEU A 136 21.01 -5.10 8.75
CA LEU A 136 20.47 -4.33 7.62
C LEU A 136 20.24 -2.86 8.01
N HIS A 137 20.51 -1.95 7.07
CA HIS A 137 20.35 -0.50 7.19
C HIS A 137 19.36 0.04 6.13
N PRO A 138 18.04 0.00 6.41
CA PRO A 138 17.03 0.52 5.51
C PRO A 138 17.21 2.00 5.17
N VAL A 139 16.89 2.39 3.93
CA VAL A 139 16.93 3.80 3.46
C VAL A 139 15.56 4.47 3.41
N CYS A 140 14.50 3.71 3.71
CA CYS A 140 13.10 4.13 3.75
C CYS A 140 12.53 3.94 5.17
N LYS A 141 11.28 4.38 5.41
CA LYS A 141 10.68 4.37 6.75
C LYS A 141 10.57 2.94 7.30
N THR A 142 11.00 2.78 8.54
CA THR A 142 10.92 1.52 9.29
C THR A 142 9.76 1.53 10.29
N LYS A 143 9.35 0.33 10.72
CA LYS A 143 8.25 0.06 11.64
C LYS A 143 8.64 -1.10 12.54
N ASP A 144 8.41 -0.99 13.84
CA ASP A 144 8.58 -2.11 14.76
C ASP A 144 7.31 -2.96 14.81
N LYS A 145 6.98 -3.63 13.70
CA LYS A 145 5.80 -4.49 13.54
C LYS A 145 6.12 -5.71 12.66
N ALA A 146 5.45 -6.82 12.96
CA ALA A 146 5.51 -8.05 12.17
C ALA A 146 4.40 -8.04 11.11
N ASP A 147 4.55 -7.15 10.12
CA ASP A 147 3.58 -6.88 9.08
C ASP A 147 4.25 -6.84 7.69
N ALA A 148 5.24 -7.70 7.44
CA ALA A 148 5.97 -7.71 6.17
C ALA A 148 5.13 -8.27 5.00
N TYR A 149 4.34 -9.32 5.24
CA TYR A 149 3.74 -10.13 4.16
C TYR A 149 2.22 -9.95 4.04
N PRO A 150 1.68 -9.74 2.81
CA PRO A 150 2.38 -9.25 1.61
C PRO A 150 2.78 -7.78 1.78
N SER A 151 3.61 -7.20 0.91
CA SER A 151 3.92 -5.75 0.97
C SER A 151 2.74 -4.87 0.51
N GLY A 152 2.20 -4.00 1.38
CA GLY A 152 1.10 -3.10 0.99
C GLY A 152 1.50 -2.06 -0.07
N HIS A 153 2.71 -1.51 0.02
CA HIS A 153 3.25 -0.60 -1.01
C HIS A 153 3.32 -1.31 -2.36
N ALA A 154 3.91 -2.52 -2.43
CA ALA A 154 4.03 -3.23 -3.69
C ALA A 154 2.65 -3.64 -4.24
N THR A 155 1.71 -4.04 -3.37
CA THR A 155 0.33 -4.34 -3.78
C THR A 155 -0.31 -3.10 -4.41
N SER A 156 -0.11 -1.93 -3.79
CA SER A 156 -0.61 -0.65 -4.33
C SER A 156 -0.02 -0.31 -5.68
N GLY A 157 1.31 -0.45 -5.84
CA GLY A 157 1.99 -0.20 -7.11
C GLY A 157 1.40 -1.03 -8.25
N TYR A 158 1.24 -2.34 -8.07
CA TYR A 158 0.60 -3.19 -9.06
C TYR A 158 -0.87 -2.84 -9.29
N LEU A 159 -1.64 -2.58 -8.24
CA LEU A 159 -3.06 -2.31 -8.34
C LEU A 159 -3.36 -0.97 -9.06
N PHE A 160 -2.55 0.05 -8.79
CA PHE A 160 -2.58 1.32 -9.52
C PHE A 160 -2.21 1.12 -10.99
N ALA A 161 -1.16 0.35 -11.29
CA ALA A 161 -0.79 0.07 -12.67
C ALA A 161 -1.89 -0.66 -13.43
N LEU A 162 -2.53 -1.67 -12.83
CA LEU A 162 -3.67 -2.39 -13.43
C LEU A 162 -4.86 -1.45 -13.68
N THR A 163 -5.17 -0.57 -12.72
CA THR A 163 -6.20 0.45 -12.89
C THR A 163 -5.86 1.39 -14.06
N LEU A 164 -4.61 1.83 -14.17
CA LEU A 164 -4.15 2.69 -15.27
C LEU A 164 -4.11 1.95 -16.62
N VAL A 165 -3.85 0.65 -16.63
CA VAL A 165 -3.92 -0.20 -17.84
C VAL A 165 -5.33 -0.25 -18.40
N ASP A 166 -6.36 -0.27 -17.54
CA ASP A 166 -7.76 -0.22 -18.00
C ASP A 166 -8.14 1.15 -18.58
N MET A 167 -7.42 2.20 -18.19
CA MET A 167 -7.63 3.57 -18.68
C MET A 167 -6.83 3.86 -19.97
N VAL A 168 -5.61 3.33 -20.06
CA VAL A 168 -4.65 3.56 -21.15
C VAL A 168 -3.97 2.23 -21.54
N PRO A 169 -4.70 1.30 -22.18
CA PRO A 169 -4.15 0.01 -22.57
C PRO A 169 -2.94 0.12 -23.52
N GLU A 170 -2.81 1.23 -24.24
CA GLU A 170 -1.68 1.55 -25.12
C GLU A 170 -0.35 1.70 -24.35
N LYS A 171 -0.40 1.90 -23.03
CA LYS A 171 0.77 2.01 -22.14
C LYS A 171 0.96 0.78 -21.26
N ARG A 172 0.28 -0.33 -21.55
CA ARG A 172 0.23 -1.51 -20.69
C ARG A 172 1.61 -2.01 -20.29
N GLU A 173 2.50 -2.21 -21.25
CA GLU A 173 3.83 -2.75 -20.99
C GLU A 173 4.65 -1.81 -20.10
N GLN A 174 4.62 -0.51 -20.38
CA GLN A 174 5.36 0.49 -19.60
C GLN A 174 4.80 0.64 -18.17
N LEU A 175 3.48 0.59 -18.01
CA LEU A 175 2.82 0.66 -16.71
C LEU A 175 3.15 -0.57 -15.85
N LEU A 176 3.10 -1.77 -16.42
CA LEU A 176 3.43 -3.00 -15.69
C LEU A 176 4.93 -3.11 -15.38
N ALA A 177 5.81 -2.65 -16.28
CA ALA A 177 7.24 -2.54 -16.00
C ALA A 177 7.51 -1.58 -14.84
N ARG A 178 6.90 -0.38 -14.87
CA ARG A 178 7.03 0.60 -13.79
C ARG A 178 6.49 0.09 -12.45
N ALA A 179 5.44 -0.74 -12.46
CA ALA A 179 4.92 -1.38 -11.26
C ALA A 179 5.92 -2.39 -10.66
N SER A 180 6.61 -3.14 -11.53
CA SER A 180 7.70 -4.03 -11.13
C SER A 180 8.84 -3.24 -10.48
N ASP A 181 9.24 -2.10 -11.07
CA ASP A 181 10.26 -1.22 -10.49
C ASP A 181 9.80 -0.64 -9.13
N TYR A 182 8.54 -0.20 -9.04
CA TYR A 182 7.94 0.31 -7.80
C TYR A 182 7.98 -0.74 -6.67
N ALA A 183 7.65 -2.00 -7.00
CA ALA A 183 7.74 -3.10 -6.05
C ALA A 183 9.21 -3.42 -5.71
N HIS A 184 10.10 -3.49 -6.70
CA HIS A 184 11.53 -3.78 -6.50
C HIS A 184 12.21 -2.75 -5.60
N ASN A 185 11.79 -1.49 -5.70
CA ASN A 185 12.26 -0.40 -4.83
C ASN A 185 12.04 -0.69 -3.33
N ARG A 186 11.13 -1.60 -2.97
CA ARG A 186 10.97 -2.06 -1.58
C ARG A 186 12.13 -2.94 -1.09
N LEU A 187 12.80 -3.66 -1.99
CA LEU A 187 14.06 -4.37 -1.70
C LEU A 187 15.22 -3.39 -1.58
N ILE A 188 15.31 -2.41 -2.48
CA ILE A 188 16.31 -1.33 -2.41
C ILE A 188 16.19 -0.57 -1.08
N CYS A 189 14.96 -0.30 -0.64
CA CYS A 189 14.65 0.27 0.67
C CYS A 189 15.12 -0.62 1.85
N GLY A 190 15.27 -1.94 1.68
CA GLY A 190 15.61 -2.89 2.73
C GLY A 190 14.45 -3.25 3.67
N VAL A 191 13.19 -3.06 3.25
CA VAL A 191 12.01 -3.12 4.15
C VAL A 191 11.06 -4.29 3.91
N HIS A 192 11.31 -5.08 2.86
CA HIS A 192 10.53 -6.25 2.46
C HIS A 192 11.45 -7.34 1.88
N TYR A 193 11.01 -8.60 1.97
CA TYR A 193 11.65 -9.72 1.28
C TYR A 193 11.11 -9.87 -0.15
N ALA A 194 11.82 -10.60 -1.01
CA ALA A 194 11.40 -10.84 -2.40
C ALA A 194 10.00 -11.53 -2.46
N SER A 195 9.76 -12.54 -1.63
CA SER A 195 8.47 -13.23 -1.57
C SER A 195 7.32 -12.34 -1.06
N ASP A 196 7.59 -11.30 -0.28
CA ASP A 196 6.56 -10.31 0.06
C ASP A 196 6.03 -9.62 -1.21
N LEU A 197 6.91 -9.37 -2.18
CA LEU A 197 6.58 -8.66 -3.43
C LEU A 197 5.87 -9.56 -4.43
N GLU A 198 6.28 -10.83 -4.53
CA GLU A 198 5.59 -11.81 -5.37
C GLU A 198 4.15 -12.03 -4.88
N ALA A 199 3.96 -12.14 -3.57
CA ALA A 199 2.63 -12.22 -2.97
C ALA A 199 1.82 -10.94 -3.17
N SER A 200 2.45 -9.76 -3.09
CA SER A 200 1.81 -8.48 -3.41
C SER A 200 1.31 -8.39 -4.84
N LYS A 201 2.07 -8.92 -5.81
CA LYS A 201 1.64 -8.98 -7.20
C LYS A 201 0.39 -9.85 -7.33
N LEU A 202 0.38 -11.04 -6.74
CA LEU A 202 -0.80 -11.90 -6.73
C LEU A 202 -2.01 -11.21 -6.07
N ALA A 203 -1.80 -10.59 -4.91
CA ALA A 203 -2.82 -9.84 -4.18
C ALA A 203 -3.44 -8.73 -5.04
N ALA A 204 -2.60 -7.93 -5.70
CA ALA A 204 -3.06 -6.83 -6.54
C ALA A 204 -3.89 -7.32 -7.74
N TYR A 205 -3.49 -8.42 -8.38
CA TYR A 205 -4.26 -8.99 -9.49
C TYR A 205 -5.61 -9.55 -9.02
N ALA A 206 -5.65 -10.20 -7.86
CA ALA A 206 -6.89 -10.72 -7.29
C ALA A 206 -7.84 -9.59 -6.86
N LEU A 207 -7.31 -8.54 -6.21
CA LEU A 207 -8.06 -7.33 -5.87
C LEU A 207 -8.62 -6.65 -7.11
N HIS A 208 -7.79 -6.42 -8.13
CA HIS A 208 -8.22 -5.79 -9.37
C HIS A 208 -9.34 -6.59 -10.06
N ALA A 209 -9.20 -7.91 -10.14
CA ALA A 209 -10.22 -8.78 -10.70
C ALA A 209 -11.55 -8.66 -9.93
N GLN A 210 -11.53 -8.67 -8.60
CA GLN A 210 -12.75 -8.46 -7.80
C GLN A 210 -13.33 -7.05 -7.95
N MET A 211 -12.48 -6.01 -7.96
CA MET A 211 -12.90 -4.62 -8.16
C MET A 211 -13.63 -4.45 -9.48
N SER A 212 -13.19 -5.13 -10.55
CA SER A 212 -13.84 -5.08 -11.86
C SER A 212 -15.31 -5.54 -11.86
N LEU A 213 -15.70 -6.36 -10.87
CA LEU A 213 -17.07 -6.83 -10.68
C LEU A 213 -17.96 -5.77 -9.99
N SER A 214 -17.40 -4.77 -9.33
CA SER A 214 -18.13 -3.68 -8.71
C SER A 214 -18.70 -2.70 -9.74
N ALA A 215 -20.02 -2.45 -9.69
CA ALA A 215 -20.68 -1.46 -10.54
C ALA A 215 -20.17 -0.04 -10.25
N GLN A 216 -19.86 0.26 -8.99
CA GLN A 216 -19.30 1.54 -8.59
C GLN A 216 -17.90 1.72 -9.18
N TYR A 217 -17.02 0.71 -9.06
CA TYR A 217 -15.69 0.77 -9.66
C TYR A 217 -15.75 1.01 -11.16
N ARG A 218 -16.58 0.26 -11.90
CA ARG A 218 -16.71 0.45 -13.36
C ARG A 218 -17.18 1.86 -13.74
N SER A 219 -18.10 2.44 -12.98
CA SER A 219 -18.59 3.79 -13.19
C SER A 219 -17.49 4.84 -12.96
N GLU A 220 -16.80 4.76 -11.81
CA GLU A 220 -15.73 5.68 -11.46
C GLU A 220 -14.52 5.54 -12.40
N LEU A 221 -14.17 4.32 -12.78
CA LEU A 221 -13.14 4.02 -13.77
C LEU A 221 -13.48 4.64 -15.13
N ALA A 222 -14.72 4.52 -15.61
CA ALA A 222 -15.13 5.10 -16.88
C ALA A 222 -15.01 6.64 -16.88
N ALA A 223 -15.41 7.29 -15.79
CA ALA A 223 -15.31 8.73 -15.63
C ALA A 223 -13.84 9.20 -15.56
N ALA A 224 -13.02 8.56 -14.72
CA ALA A 224 -11.60 8.84 -14.62
C ALA A 224 -10.87 8.58 -15.95
N ARG A 225 -11.24 7.51 -16.67
CA ARG A 225 -10.67 7.17 -17.98
C ARG A 225 -10.94 8.28 -18.99
N ALA A 226 -12.16 8.80 -19.05
CA ALA A 226 -12.50 9.90 -19.95
C ALA A 226 -11.69 11.17 -19.63
N GLU A 227 -11.59 11.55 -18.35
CA GLU A 227 -10.78 12.68 -17.89
C GLU A 227 -9.31 12.52 -18.27
N LEU A 228 -8.71 11.38 -17.91
CA LEU A 228 -7.29 11.11 -18.18
C LEU A 228 -7.00 11.16 -19.66
N ARG A 229 -7.80 10.49 -20.49
CA ARG A 229 -7.57 10.42 -21.94
C ARG A 229 -7.70 11.80 -22.59
N GLN A 230 -8.73 12.57 -22.21
CA GLN A 230 -8.88 13.95 -22.68
C GLN A 230 -7.69 14.82 -22.28
N LYS A 231 -7.27 14.76 -21.01
CA LYS A 231 -6.23 15.62 -20.46
C LYS A 231 -4.83 15.32 -21.00
N LEU A 232 -4.53 14.03 -21.24
CA LEU A 232 -3.23 13.58 -21.72
C LEU A 232 -3.18 13.39 -23.25
N GLY A 233 -4.26 13.69 -23.97
CA GLY A 233 -4.31 13.61 -25.43
C GLY A 233 -4.32 12.19 -25.98
N PHE A 234 -4.88 11.23 -25.26
CA PHE A 234 -5.18 9.90 -25.80
C PHE A 234 -6.51 9.92 -26.55
N GLU A 235 -6.62 9.09 -27.59
CA GLU A 235 -7.87 8.91 -28.35
C GLU A 235 -9.05 8.62 -27.43
N PRO A 236 -10.30 9.01 -27.72
CA PRO A 236 -11.44 8.61 -26.91
C PRO A 236 -11.53 7.10 -26.73
N ALA A 237 -11.94 6.65 -25.54
CA ALA A 237 -12.08 5.23 -25.30
C ALA A 237 -13.23 4.66 -26.15
N ARG A 238 -12.95 3.57 -26.87
CA ARG A 238 -13.95 2.83 -27.64
C ARG A 238 -14.94 2.10 -26.73
#